data_AF-A0A7K7PJH9-F1
#
_entry.id   AF-A0A7K7PJH9-F1
#
_cell.length_a   1.000
_cell.length_b   1.000
_cell.length_c   1.000
_cell.angle_alpha   90.00
_cell.angle_beta   90.00
_cell.angle_gamma   90.00
#
_symmetry.space_group_name_H-M   'P 1'
#
loop_
_entity.id
_entity.type
_entity.pdbx_description
1 polymer ?
#
loop_
_entity_poly.entity_id
_entity_poly.type
_entity_poly.pdbx_seq_one_letter_code
_entity_poly.pdbx_strand_id
1 'polypeptide(L)'
;QTLSPKNKGLFKRAISQSGVGVCSWAIQRNPLVWAKKLGEKIGCSTDNTTILANCLRNSDPKDLTLAYHLQLTNLPMPLVHTLALAPVVDGDFLPDKPENLFANTADIDYLAGVNNMDGHIFAGVDLPAINRPLKKVTADQVYDLIKGLTVDRGEAGANATYNIYTQSWGDNPKQEVVKKTVVDLITDYIFLIPTQRVLDLHLQNAKSGKTYSYLFSQPSRMPIYPSWVGADHMDDLQYVFGKPFATPLGYRPKDRTVSKAMIAYWTNFARTGDPSKGHSDVPVSWPAYTINGRYYLDINNKINKKSVKQDLRSRFVNFWNSVYLKLPHVAN
;
A
#
# COMPACT_ATOMS: atom_id res chain seq x y z
N GLN A 1 -14.60 -2.05 2.11
CA GLN A 1 -15.90 -1.70 1.48
C GLN A 1 -16.46 -2.88 0.70
N THR A 2 -15.84 -3.29 -0.41
CA THR A 2 -16.33 -4.42 -1.26
C THR A 2 -16.40 -5.78 -0.54
N LEU A 3 -15.50 -6.01 0.43
CA LEU A 3 -15.46 -7.24 1.22
C LEU A 3 -16.59 -7.35 2.27
N SER A 4 -17.24 -6.24 2.62
CA SER A 4 -18.29 -6.25 3.65
C SER A 4 -19.59 -6.82 3.08
N PRO A 5 -20.22 -7.81 3.73
CA PRO A 5 -21.52 -8.33 3.27
C PRO A 5 -22.63 -7.27 3.33
N LYS A 6 -22.48 -6.23 4.15
CA LYS A 6 -23.43 -5.10 4.26
C LYS A 6 -23.57 -4.31 2.96
N ASN A 7 -22.58 -4.40 2.08
CA ASN A 7 -22.53 -3.66 0.81
C ASN A 7 -22.93 -4.51 -0.41
N LYS A 8 -23.52 -5.70 -0.19
CA LYS A 8 -23.94 -6.57 -1.28
C LYS A 8 -24.93 -5.84 -2.21
N GLY A 9 -24.61 -5.79 -3.50
CA GLY A 9 -25.44 -5.15 -4.52
C GLY A 9 -25.27 -3.63 -4.67
N LEU A 10 -24.46 -2.96 -3.83
CA LEU A 10 -24.27 -1.51 -3.91
C LEU A 10 -23.22 -1.08 -4.93
N PHE A 11 -22.21 -1.93 -5.16
CA PHE A 11 -21.09 -1.61 -6.04
C PHE A 11 -21.02 -2.60 -7.20
N LYS A 12 -20.89 -2.07 -8.41
CA LYS A 12 -20.60 -2.91 -9.59
C LYS A 12 -19.10 -3.09 -9.82
N ARG A 13 -18.29 -2.09 -9.43
CA ARG A 13 -16.86 -2.00 -9.72
C ARG A 13 -16.13 -1.31 -8.59
N ALA A 14 -14.85 -1.60 -8.41
CA ALA A 14 -14.01 -0.94 -7.44
C ALA A 14 -12.58 -0.73 -7.97
N ILE A 15 -11.97 0.38 -7.54
CA ILE A 15 -10.58 0.74 -7.84
C ILE A 15 -9.87 0.98 -6.51
N SER A 16 -8.79 0.26 -6.25
CA SER A 16 -7.92 0.45 -5.09
C SER A 16 -6.56 0.98 -5.55
N GLN A 17 -6.19 2.16 -5.06
CA GLN A 17 -4.93 2.82 -5.39
C GLN A 17 -4.05 2.84 -4.14
N SER A 18 -2.89 2.19 -4.17
CA SER A 18 -1.90 2.24 -3.10
C SER A 18 -2.44 1.85 -1.72
N GLY A 19 -3.35 0.87 -1.67
CA GLY A 19 -3.93 0.40 -0.42
C GLY A 19 -5.05 -0.60 -0.63
N VAL A 20 -5.00 -1.71 0.11
CA VAL A 20 -5.99 -2.79 0.05
C VAL A 20 -6.30 -3.32 1.45
N GLY A 21 -7.42 -4.03 1.62
CA GLY A 21 -7.88 -4.48 2.93
C GLY A 21 -6.94 -5.44 3.69
N VAL A 22 -5.95 -6.04 3.01
CA VAL A 22 -4.97 -6.96 3.62
C VAL A 22 -3.60 -6.30 3.89
N CYS A 23 -3.48 -4.99 3.68
CA CYS A 23 -2.28 -4.25 4.06
C CYS A 23 -2.03 -4.37 5.58
N SER A 24 -0.77 -4.41 6.00
CA SER A 24 -0.39 -4.57 7.42
C SER A 24 -0.94 -3.47 8.34
N TRP A 25 -1.22 -2.29 7.77
CA TRP A 25 -1.80 -1.13 8.45
C TRP A 25 -3.33 -1.00 8.30
N ALA A 26 -3.97 -1.86 7.50
CA ALA A 26 -5.40 -1.73 7.19
C ALA A 26 -6.33 -2.33 8.26
N ILE A 27 -5.82 -3.21 9.13
CA ILE A 27 -6.57 -3.84 10.22
C ILE A 27 -5.79 -3.74 11.52
N GLN A 28 -6.40 -3.13 12.54
CA GLN A 28 -5.85 -3.11 13.90
C GLN A 28 -6.14 -4.45 14.60
N ARG A 29 -5.08 -5.16 15.01
CA ARG A 29 -5.18 -6.47 15.68
C ARG A 29 -5.42 -6.36 17.18
N ASN A 30 -4.94 -5.29 17.82
CA ASN A 30 -5.02 -5.08 19.27
C ASN A 30 -5.72 -3.74 19.61
N PRO A 31 -6.98 -3.52 19.20
CA PRO A 31 -7.65 -2.23 19.34
C PRO A 31 -7.86 -1.81 20.81
N LEU A 32 -8.09 -2.77 21.71
CA LEU A 32 -8.29 -2.48 23.14
C LEU A 32 -7.06 -1.83 23.78
N VAL A 33 -5.84 -2.21 23.37
CA VAL A 33 -4.60 -1.61 23.88
C VAL A 33 -4.56 -0.12 23.56
N TRP A 34 -4.95 0.26 22.34
CA TRP A 34 -4.98 1.65 21.91
C TRP A 34 -6.13 2.43 22.53
N ALA A 35 -7.30 1.81 22.68
CA ALA A 35 -8.43 2.43 23.38
C ALA A 35 -8.08 2.75 24.84
N LYS A 36 -7.37 1.85 25.54
CA LYS A 36 -6.89 2.11 26.92
C LYS A 36 -5.87 3.25 26.97
N LYS A 37 -4.84 3.22 26.11
CA LYS A 37 -3.85 4.31 26.01
C LYS A 37 -4.50 5.68 25.74
N LEU A 38 -5.53 5.71 24.90
CA LEU A 38 -6.26 6.93 24.59
C LEU A 38 -7.09 7.39 25.80
N GLY A 39 -7.79 6.46 26.45
CA GLY A 39 -8.56 6.72 27.66
C GLY A 39 -7.71 7.30 28.80
N GLU A 40 -6.56 6.68 29.08
CA GLU A 40 -5.61 7.15 30.10
C GLU A 40 -5.18 8.60 29.86
N LYS A 41 -4.89 8.96 28.60
CA LYS A 41 -4.46 10.31 28.24
C LYS A 41 -5.51 11.39 28.47
N ILE A 42 -6.79 11.03 28.40
CA ILE A 42 -7.90 11.98 28.58
C ILE A 42 -8.62 11.79 29.93
N GLY A 43 -8.03 11.01 30.85
CA GLY A 43 -8.54 10.82 32.20
C GLY A 43 -9.70 9.83 32.34
N CYS A 44 -9.93 8.95 31.36
CA CYS A 44 -10.91 7.87 31.46
C CYS A 44 -10.35 6.67 32.25
N SER A 45 -11.16 6.06 33.12
CA SER A 45 -10.84 4.76 33.72
C SER A 45 -10.75 3.67 32.65
N THR A 46 -9.72 2.83 32.75
CA THR A 46 -9.43 1.71 31.82
C THR A 46 -9.70 0.33 32.42
N ASP A 47 -10.28 0.28 33.62
CA ASP A 47 -10.51 -0.95 34.39
C ASP A 47 -11.63 -1.81 33.79
N ASN A 48 -12.63 -1.16 33.19
CA ASN A 48 -13.78 -1.80 32.58
C ASN A 48 -14.06 -1.21 31.19
N THR A 49 -14.28 -2.07 30.20
CA THR A 49 -14.46 -1.65 28.80
C THR A 49 -15.74 -0.85 28.56
N THR A 50 -16.82 -1.11 29.30
CA THR A 50 -18.06 -0.33 29.23
C THR A 50 -17.86 1.07 29.80
N ILE A 51 -17.17 1.20 30.94
CA ILE A 51 -16.82 2.50 31.53
C ILE A 51 -15.93 3.30 30.59
N LEU A 52 -14.87 2.67 30.07
CA LEU A 52 -13.96 3.28 29.10
C LEU A 52 -14.72 3.77 27.86
N ALA A 53 -15.56 2.91 27.26
CA ALA A 53 -16.32 3.27 26.06
C ALA A 53 -17.30 4.44 26.30
N ASN A 54 -17.99 4.46 27.44
CA ASN A 54 -18.90 5.55 27.78
C ASN A 54 -18.16 6.85 28.05
N CYS A 55 -17.01 6.78 28.74
CA CYS A 55 -16.15 7.95 28.94
C CYS A 55 -15.66 8.52 27.61
N LEU A 56 -15.08 7.69 26.74
CA LEU A 56 -14.60 8.09 25.40
C LEU A 56 -15.70 8.73 24.54
N ARG A 57 -16.95 8.25 24.63
CA ARG A 57 -18.09 8.83 23.89
C ARG A 57 -18.53 10.20 24.42
N ASN A 58 -18.32 10.45 25.72
CA ASN A 58 -18.71 11.69 26.38
C ASN A 58 -17.58 12.72 26.43
N SER A 59 -16.34 12.31 26.11
CA SER A 59 -15.19 13.21 26.03
C SER A 59 -15.35 14.22 24.89
N ASP A 60 -14.69 15.38 25.06
CA ASP A 60 -14.61 16.36 23.99
C ASP A 60 -13.90 15.76 22.76
N PRO A 61 -14.49 15.85 21.55
CA PRO A 61 -13.91 15.26 20.34
C PRO A 61 -12.54 15.84 19.96
N LYS A 62 -12.25 17.11 20.29
CA LYS A 62 -10.95 17.73 20.05
C LYS A 62 -9.91 17.16 21.00
N ASP A 63 -10.24 16.98 22.27
CA ASP A 63 -9.34 16.35 23.24
C ASP A 63 -9.06 14.89 22.87
N LEU A 64 -10.10 14.15 22.47
CA LEU A 64 -9.97 12.77 21.97
C LEU A 64 -9.04 12.70 20.74
N THR A 65 -9.19 13.64 19.80
CA THR A 65 -8.36 13.70 18.59
C THR A 65 -6.90 14.03 18.92
N LEU A 66 -6.66 15.01 19.81
CA LEU A 66 -5.32 15.44 20.18
C LEU A 66 -4.58 14.45 21.08
N ALA A 67 -5.31 13.55 21.76
CA ALA A 67 -4.71 12.54 22.61
C ALA A 67 -3.94 11.46 21.81
N TYR A 68 -4.31 11.18 20.55
CA TYR A 68 -3.48 10.37 19.66
C TYR A 68 -2.49 11.25 18.87
N HIS A 69 -1.20 11.00 19.06
CA HIS A 69 -0.14 11.66 18.30
C HIS A 69 0.70 10.60 17.60
N LEU A 70 0.77 10.68 16.27
CA LEU A 70 1.67 9.86 15.46
C LEU A 70 3.10 10.38 15.64
N GLN A 71 3.97 9.61 16.31
CA GLN A 71 5.38 9.97 16.40
C GLN A 71 6.01 9.85 15.00
N LEU A 72 6.81 10.83 14.60
CA LEU A 72 7.49 10.87 13.28
C LEU A 72 9.02 10.89 13.43
N THR A 73 9.52 10.83 14.66
CA THR A 73 10.94 10.84 15.00
C THR A 73 11.18 9.88 16.16
N ASN A 74 12.38 9.32 16.25
CA ASN A 74 12.80 8.39 17.31
C ASN A 74 11.79 7.25 17.52
N LEU A 75 11.36 6.64 16.42
CA LEU A 75 10.31 5.63 16.43
C LEU A 75 10.76 4.38 17.21
N PRO A 76 9.90 3.82 18.08
CA PRO A 76 10.21 2.58 18.80
C PRO A 76 10.15 1.34 17.89
N MET A 77 9.49 1.46 16.74
CA MET A 77 9.29 0.42 15.73
C MET A 77 8.95 1.09 14.39
N PRO A 78 8.99 0.38 13.25
CA PRO A 78 8.68 0.98 11.95
C PRO A 78 7.34 1.70 11.94
N LEU A 79 7.26 2.85 11.25
CA LEU A 79 6.13 3.78 11.27
C LEU A 79 4.80 3.08 11.04
N VAL A 80 4.75 2.13 10.10
CA VAL A 80 3.56 1.37 9.74
C VAL A 80 2.91 0.68 10.94
N HIS A 81 3.70 0.21 11.91
CA HIS A 81 3.19 -0.47 13.11
C HIS A 81 2.71 0.48 14.20
N THR A 82 2.95 1.78 14.05
CA THR A 82 2.47 2.82 14.97
C THR A 82 1.13 3.45 14.53
N LEU A 83 0.66 3.10 13.33
CA LEU A 83 -0.66 3.48 12.79
C LEU A 83 -1.76 2.72 13.57
N ALA A 84 -2.23 3.34 14.64
CA ALA A 84 -3.03 2.67 15.66
C ALA A 84 -4.51 2.57 15.31
N LEU A 85 -5.08 3.67 14.81
CA LEU A 85 -6.51 3.84 14.60
C LEU A 85 -6.87 3.42 13.18
N ALA A 86 -7.16 2.13 13.01
CA ALA A 86 -7.55 1.51 11.75
C ALA A 86 -8.81 0.65 11.94
N PRO A 87 -9.49 0.22 10.86
CA PRO A 87 -10.58 -0.75 10.96
C PRO A 87 -10.20 -2.01 11.76
N VAL A 88 -11.20 -2.69 12.32
CA VAL A 88 -11.03 -3.93 13.08
C VAL A 88 -11.96 -5.01 12.52
N VAL A 89 -11.64 -6.28 12.76
CA VAL A 89 -12.59 -7.38 12.55
C VAL A 89 -13.59 -7.34 13.69
N ASP A 90 -14.79 -6.83 13.43
CA ASP A 90 -15.82 -6.54 14.44
C ASP A 90 -16.90 -7.62 14.54
N GLY A 91 -16.90 -8.61 13.63
CA GLY A 91 -17.95 -9.63 13.58
C GLY A 91 -19.24 -9.16 12.90
N ASP A 92 -19.29 -7.93 12.38
CA ASP A 92 -20.47 -7.33 11.75
C ASP A 92 -20.15 -6.70 10.39
N PHE A 93 -19.56 -5.48 10.37
CA PHE A 93 -19.18 -4.84 9.11
C PHE A 93 -18.03 -5.60 8.44
N LEU A 94 -17.05 -6.04 9.23
CA LEU A 94 -16.01 -7.00 8.86
C LEU A 94 -16.18 -8.26 9.71
N PRO A 95 -16.96 -9.26 9.23
CA PRO A 95 -17.28 -10.44 10.03
C PRO A 95 -16.10 -11.42 10.21
N ASP A 96 -15.09 -11.33 9.36
CA ASP A 96 -13.87 -12.14 9.44
C ASP A 96 -12.67 -11.33 8.89
N LYS A 97 -11.48 -11.92 8.93
CA LYS A 97 -10.28 -11.39 8.31
C LYS A 97 -10.52 -11.10 6.81
N PRO A 98 -10.05 -9.96 6.29
CA PRO A 98 -10.27 -9.56 4.90
C PRO A 98 -9.91 -10.63 3.86
N GLU A 99 -8.89 -11.46 4.09
CA GLU A 99 -8.49 -12.53 3.17
C GLU A 99 -9.59 -13.58 2.94
N ASN A 100 -10.48 -13.78 3.91
CA ASN A 100 -11.53 -14.80 3.86
C ASN A 100 -12.84 -14.29 3.23
N LEU A 101 -12.91 -12.99 2.89
CA LEU A 101 -14.15 -12.32 2.48
C LEU A 101 -14.26 -12.06 0.98
N PHE A 102 -13.32 -12.55 0.17
CA PHE A 102 -13.29 -12.29 -1.28
C PHE A 102 -14.44 -12.94 -2.07
N ALA A 103 -15.13 -13.93 -1.50
CA ALA A 103 -16.38 -14.43 -2.08
C ALA A 103 -17.45 -13.31 -2.24
N ASN A 104 -17.42 -12.28 -1.39
CA ASN A 104 -18.33 -11.14 -1.47
C ASN A 104 -18.06 -10.24 -2.69
N THR A 105 -16.89 -10.37 -3.32
CA THR A 105 -16.48 -9.54 -4.47
C THR A 105 -16.59 -10.26 -5.81
N ALA A 106 -17.16 -11.47 -5.83
CA ALA A 106 -17.14 -12.36 -7.01
C ALA A 106 -17.71 -11.74 -8.30
N ASP A 107 -18.64 -10.79 -8.19
CA ASP A 107 -19.34 -10.15 -9.32
C ASP A 107 -18.97 -8.66 -9.52
N ILE A 108 -17.93 -8.21 -8.81
CA ILE A 108 -17.42 -6.84 -8.84
C ILE A 108 -16.19 -6.81 -9.76
N ASP A 109 -16.18 -5.95 -10.78
CA ASP A 109 -14.95 -5.70 -11.52
C ASP A 109 -13.97 -4.95 -10.62
N TYR A 110 -12.72 -5.38 -10.56
CA TYR A 110 -11.73 -4.84 -9.65
C TYR A 110 -10.42 -4.45 -10.34
N LEU A 111 -10.00 -3.22 -10.10
CA LEU A 111 -8.73 -2.67 -10.52
C LEU A 111 -7.92 -2.32 -9.28
N ALA A 112 -6.71 -2.84 -9.15
CA ALA A 112 -5.82 -2.46 -8.06
C ALA A 112 -4.39 -2.22 -8.54
N GLY A 113 -3.66 -1.35 -7.86
CA GLY A 113 -2.26 -1.11 -8.17
C GLY A 113 -1.58 -0.24 -7.15
N VAL A 114 -0.30 0.01 -7.40
CA VAL A 114 0.60 0.71 -6.49
C VAL A 114 1.50 1.66 -7.26
N ASN A 115 2.12 2.59 -6.55
CA ASN A 115 3.17 3.44 -7.09
C ASN A 115 4.52 2.70 -7.00
N ASN A 116 5.46 2.96 -7.91
CA ASN A 116 6.70 2.17 -7.96
C ASN A 116 7.66 2.44 -6.78
N MET A 117 7.47 3.54 -6.06
CA MET A 117 8.16 3.85 -4.80
C MET A 117 7.14 4.28 -3.73
N ASP A 118 5.99 3.62 -3.67
CA ASP A 118 4.87 3.89 -2.74
C ASP A 118 5.31 3.96 -1.26
N GLY A 119 6.33 3.20 -0.90
CA GLY A 119 6.90 3.20 0.44
C GLY A 119 7.87 4.35 0.75
N HIS A 120 8.19 5.22 -0.21
CA HIS A 120 9.28 6.20 -0.07
C HIS A 120 9.06 7.18 1.08
N ILE A 121 7.87 7.77 1.21
CA ILE A 121 7.56 8.66 2.34
C ILE A 121 7.72 7.96 3.69
N PHE A 122 7.26 6.72 3.83
CA PHE A 122 7.36 5.92 5.06
C PHE A 122 8.81 5.57 5.38
N ALA A 123 9.55 5.10 4.37
CA ALA A 123 10.96 4.80 4.46
C ALA A 123 11.76 6.04 4.90
N GLY A 124 11.39 7.23 4.40
CA GLY A 124 12.01 8.50 4.77
C GLY A 124 11.74 8.93 6.22
N VAL A 125 10.66 8.45 6.84
CA VAL A 125 10.39 8.65 8.27
C VAL A 125 11.16 7.63 9.11
N ASP A 126 11.13 6.36 8.71
CA ASP A 126 11.86 5.28 9.39
C ASP A 126 13.37 5.52 9.38
N LEU A 127 13.91 5.92 8.22
CA LEU A 127 15.33 6.23 8.01
C LEU A 127 15.47 7.58 7.28
N PRO A 128 15.54 8.71 8.02
CA PRO A 128 15.67 10.05 7.43
C PRO A 128 16.88 10.28 6.53
N ALA A 129 17.89 9.40 6.61
CA ALA A 129 19.05 9.41 5.72
C ALA A 129 18.68 9.15 4.25
N ILE A 130 17.54 8.53 3.96
CA ILE A 130 17.06 8.28 2.58
C ILE A 130 16.99 9.58 1.78
N ASN A 131 16.37 10.62 2.36
CA ASN A 131 16.19 11.93 1.73
C ASN A 131 17.39 12.88 1.89
N ARG A 132 18.46 12.44 2.56
CA ARG A 132 19.65 13.27 2.83
C ARG A 132 20.83 12.79 1.99
N PRO A 133 21.21 13.48 0.90
CA PRO A 133 22.25 13.01 -0.03
C PRO A 133 23.60 12.72 0.63
N LEU A 134 23.98 13.52 1.63
CA LEU A 134 25.27 13.41 2.33
C LEU A 134 25.25 12.42 3.52
N LYS A 135 24.09 11.87 3.87
CA LYS A 135 23.97 10.87 4.95
C LYS A 135 23.88 9.48 4.35
N LYS A 136 24.67 8.57 4.92
CA LYS A 136 24.68 7.16 4.53
C LYS A 136 23.64 6.38 5.32
N VAL A 137 23.13 5.32 4.72
CA VAL A 137 22.41 4.23 5.38
C VAL A 137 23.38 3.05 5.49
N THR A 138 23.52 2.48 6.69
CA THR A 138 24.38 1.31 6.93
C THR A 138 23.60 0.01 6.73
N ALA A 139 24.32 -1.10 6.51
CA ALA A 139 23.74 -2.43 6.47
C ALA A 139 22.95 -2.76 7.75
N ASP A 140 23.52 -2.43 8.91
CA ASP A 140 22.89 -2.64 10.22
C ASP A 140 21.55 -1.89 10.34
N GLN A 141 21.48 -0.64 9.88
CA GLN A 141 20.23 0.13 9.88
C GLN A 141 19.15 -0.52 9.00
N VAL A 142 19.55 -1.11 7.86
CA VAL A 142 18.61 -1.86 7.01
C VAL A 142 18.17 -3.14 7.69
N TYR A 143 19.09 -3.86 8.35
CA TYR A 143 18.78 -5.06 9.10
C TYR A 143 17.85 -4.79 10.29
N ASP A 144 18.09 -3.74 11.06
CA ASP A 144 17.26 -3.33 12.19
C ASP A 144 15.84 -2.96 11.76
N LEU A 145 15.72 -2.23 10.63
CA LEU A 145 14.41 -1.93 10.02
C LEU A 145 13.68 -3.21 9.63
N ILE A 146 14.38 -4.15 8.97
CA ILE A 146 13.82 -5.45 8.60
C ILE A 146 13.36 -6.22 9.83
N LYS A 147 14.19 -6.30 10.88
CA LYS A 147 13.86 -6.95 12.13
C LYS A 147 12.59 -6.37 12.76
N GLY A 148 12.42 -5.05 12.70
CA GLY A 148 11.21 -4.37 13.15
C GLY A 148 9.95 -4.66 12.32
N LEU A 149 10.09 -4.93 11.01
CA LEU A 149 8.98 -5.28 10.13
C LEU A 149 8.60 -6.77 10.23
N THR A 150 9.57 -7.63 10.58
CA THR A 150 9.43 -9.09 10.57
C THR A 150 9.34 -9.70 11.97
N VAL A 151 8.90 -8.91 12.95
CA VAL A 151 8.87 -9.32 14.36
C VAL A 151 8.09 -10.61 14.60
N ASP A 152 7.06 -10.89 13.81
CA ASP A 152 6.22 -12.09 13.95
C ASP A 152 6.96 -13.41 13.61
N ARG A 153 8.14 -13.32 12.99
CA ARG A 153 9.02 -14.44 12.62
C ARG A 153 10.42 -14.37 13.24
N GLY A 154 10.65 -13.38 14.10
CA GLY A 154 11.93 -13.16 14.78
C GLY A 154 13.14 -13.10 13.84
N GLU A 155 14.28 -13.58 14.31
CA GLU A 155 15.57 -13.52 13.61
C GLU A 155 15.59 -14.34 12.31
N ALA A 156 14.87 -15.47 12.26
CA ALA A 156 14.76 -16.26 11.04
C ALA A 156 14.08 -15.47 9.91
N GLY A 157 12.99 -14.75 10.24
CA GLY A 157 12.32 -13.85 9.30
C GLY A 157 13.20 -12.68 8.88
N ALA A 158 13.92 -12.09 9.83
CA ALA A 158 14.80 -10.97 9.57
C ALA A 158 15.96 -11.38 8.62
N ASN A 159 16.63 -12.49 8.91
CA ASN A 159 17.73 -13.01 8.10
C ASN A 159 17.29 -13.39 6.69
N ALA A 160 16.17 -14.11 6.55
CA ALA A 160 15.64 -14.48 5.24
C ALA A 160 15.27 -13.27 4.39
N THR A 161 14.68 -12.25 5.02
CA THR A 161 14.30 -10.98 4.37
C THR A 161 15.54 -10.17 4.00
N TYR A 162 16.50 -10.01 4.91
CA TYR A 162 17.74 -9.31 4.62
C TYR A 162 18.49 -9.94 3.44
N ASN A 163 18.58 -11.28 3.41
CA ASN A 163 19.27 -11.99 2.34
C ASN A 163 18.63 -11.76 0.97
N ILE A 164 17.30 -11.78 0.86
CA ILE A 164 16.64 -11.59 -0.46
C ILE A 164 16.76 -10.15 -0.96
N TYR A 165 16.70 -9.15 -0.07
CA TYR A 165 16.77 -7.73 -0.44
C TYR A 165 18.20 -7.23 -0.70
N THR A 166 19.21 -7.87 -0.09
CA THR A 166 20.62 -7.45 -0.21
C THR A 166 21.45 -8.33 -1.14
N GLN A 167 20.87 -9.39 -1.72
CA GLN A 167 21.61 -10.35 -2.56
C GLN A 167 22.43 -9.71 -3.70
N SER A 168 21.97 -8.57 -4.23
CA SER A 168 22.62 -7.87 -5.34
C SER A 168 23.56 -6.74 -4.93
N TRP A 169 23.84 -6.56 -3.63
CA TRP A 169 24.61 -5.41 -3.14
C TRP A 169 26.10 -5.45 -3.51
N GLY A 170 26.69 -6.63 -3.73
CA GLY A 170 28.14 -6.77 -3.79
C GLY A 170 28.81 -6.30 -2.48
N ASP A 171 30.14 -6.25 -2.46
CA ASP A 171 30.88 -5.97 -1.20
C ASP A 171 30.77 -4.51 -0.74
N ASN A 172 30.57 -3.57 -1.68
CA ASN A 172 30.51 -2.14 -1.39
C ASN A 172 29.40 -1.46 -2.24
N PRO A 173 28.12 -1.66 -1.90
CA PRO A 173 27.01 -1.10 -2.64
C PRO A 173 27.05 0.43 -2.64
N LYS A 174 26.74 1.04 -3.79
CA LYS A 174 26.50 2.49 -3.86
C LYS A 174 25.36 2.86 -2.92
N GLN A 175 25.46 4.02 -2.26
CA GLN A 175 24.44 4.48 -1.32
C GLN A 175 23.05 4.66 -1.95
N GLU A 176 22.98 5.01 -3.23
CA GLU A 176 21.70 5.02 -3.97
C GLU A 176 21.06 3.63 -4.04
N VAL A 177 21.85 2.57 -4.21
CA VAL A 177 21.35 1.18 -4.23
C VAL A 177 20.80 0.82 -2.86
N VAL A 178 21.55 1.09 -1.78
CA VAL A 178 21.11 0.81 -0.40
C VAL A 178 19.80 1.54 -0.09
N LYS A 179 19.72 2.84 -0.39
CA LYS A 179 18.51 3.65 -0.14
C LYS A 179 17.31 3.18 -0.97
N LYS A 180 17.52 2.82 -2.24
CA LYS A 180 16.47 2.23 -3.08
C LYS A 180 16.01 0.87 -2.54
N THR A 181 16.92 0.03 -2.05
CA THR A 181 16.56 -1.24 -1.42
C THR A 181 15.65 -1.03 -0.22
N VAL A 182 15.89 -0.01 0.62
CA VAL A 182 14.99 0.32 1.72
C VAL A 182 13.61 0.76 1.21
N VAL A 183 13.55 1.64 0.21
CA VAL A 183 12.28 2.08 -0.39
C VAL A 183 11.52 0.91 -1.01
N ASP A 184 12.21 0.01 -1.71
CA ASP A 184 11.66 -1.21 -2.29
C ASP A 184 11.11 -2.15 -1.21
N LEU A 185 11.85 -2.37 -0.13
CA LEU A 185 11.42 -3.18 1.01
C LEU A 185 10.12 -2.66 1.61
N ILE A 186 10.06 -1.36 1.89
CA ILE A 186 8.86 -0.75 2.47
C ILE A 186 7.72 -0.82 1.45
N THR A 187 7.94 -0.41 0.20
CA THR A 187 6.93 -0.49 -0.87
C THR A 187 6.34 -1.90 -0.99
N ASP A 188 7.20 -2.92 -0.99
CA ASP A 188 6.80 -4.33 -1.02
C ASP A 188 5.96 -4.69 0.20
N TYR A 189 6.47 -4.45 1.40
CA TYR A 189 5.85 -4.89 2.65
C TYR A 189 4.49 -4.22 2.90
N ILE A 190 4.37 -2.90 2.70
CA ILE A 190 3.15 -2.17 3.09
C ILE A 190 2.11 -2.01 1.97
N PHE A 191 2.50 -2.13 0.69
CA PHE A 191 1.60 -1.87 -0.44
C PHE A 191 1.61 -2.96 -1.52
N LEU A 192 2.77 -3.22 -2.14
CA LEU A 192 2.83 -4.02 -3.36
C LEU A 192 2.49 -5.48 -3.12
N ILE A 193 3.09 -6.13 -2.11
CA ILE A 193 2.81 -7.54 -1.81
C ILE A 193 1.34 -7.76 -1.39
N PRO A 194 0.77 -6.96 -0.43
CA PRO A 194 -0.66 -7.02 -0.14
C PRO A 194 -1.53 -6.85 -1.39
N THR A 195 -1.19 -5.90 -2.27
CA THR A 195 -1.94 -5.66 -3.50
C THR A 195 -1.88 -6.85 -4.47
N GLN A 196 -0.70 -7.44 -4.68
CA GLN A 196 -0.58 -8.65 -5.50
C GLN A 196 -1.38 -9.81 -4.90
N ARG A 197 -1.34 -9.99 -3.58
CA ARG A 197 -2.14 -11.01 -2.88
C ARG A 197 -3.64 -10.80 -3.07
N VAL A 198 -4.12 -9.56 -2.99
CA VAL A 198 -5.53 -9.24 -3.22
C VAL A 198 -5.95 -9.46 -4.67
N LEU A 199 -5.09 -9.18 -5.65
CA LEU A 199 -5.37 -9.48 -7.06
C LEU A 199 -5.56 -10.98 -7.28
N ASP A 200 -4.71 -11.81 -6.66
CA ASP A 200 -4.83 -13.27 -6.67
C ASP A 200 -6.13 -13.74 -5.98
N LEU A 201 -6.41 -13.24 -4.77
CA LEU A 201 -7.63 -13.61 -4.02
C LEU A 201 -8.91 -13.19 -4.76
N HIS A 202 -8.92 -12.00 -5.35
CA HIS A 202 -10.04 -11.53 -6.17
C HIS A 202 -10.23 -12.44 -7.38
N LEU A 203 -9.17 -12.73 -8.13
CA LEU A 203 -9.24 -13.60 -9.30
C LEU A 203 -9.73 -15.02 -8.95
N GLN A 204 -9.26 -15.60 -7.83
CA GLN A 204 -9.66 -16.94 -7.39
C GLN A 204 -11.14 -17.04 -6.98
N ASN A 205 -11.74 -15.94 -6.54
CA ASN A 205 -13.13 -15.89 -6.11
C ASN A 205 -14.06 -15.26 -7.16
N ALA A 206 -13.51 -14.77 -8.27
CA ALA A 206 -14.28 -14.12 -9.33
C ALA A 206 -15.21 -15.11 -10.03
N LYS A 207 -16.48 -14.71 -10.18
CA LYS A 207 -17.47 -15.38 -11.03
C LYS A 207 -17.64 -14.62 -12.33
N SER A 208 -18.07 -13.36 -12.23
CA SER A 208 -18.23 -12.46 -13.38
C SER A 208 -17.33 -11.22 -13.31
N GLY A 209 -16.74 -10.93 -12.15
CA GLY A 209 -15.85 -9.79 -11.95
C GLY A 209 -14.51 -9.96 -12.67
N LYS A 210 -14.08 -8.92 -13.39
CA LYS A 210 -12.76 -8.89 -14.04
C LYS A 210 -11.71 -8.26 -13.12
N THR A 211 -10.48 -8.75 -13.19
CA THR A 211 -9.36 -8.24 -12.39
C THR A 211 -8.37 -7.48 -13.26
N TYR A 212 -7.87 -6.32 -12.82
CA TYR A 212 -6.86 -5.53 -13.51
C TYR A 212 -5.79 -5.03 -12.53
N SER A 213 -4.52 -5.04 -12.97
CA SER A 213 -3.37 -4.61 -12.18
C SER A 213 -2.63 -3.44 -12.84
N TYR A 214 -2.15 -2.47 -12.07
CA TYR A 214 -1.22 -1.44 -12.56
C TYR A 214 -0.04 -1.17 -11.63
N LEU A 215 0.99 -0.58 -12.22
CA LEU A 215 2.09 0.08 -11.53
C LEU A 215 2.14 1.53 -12.05
N PHE A 216 2.03 2.50 -11.16
CA PHE A 216 2.23 3.90 -11.52
C PHE A 216 3.69 4.28 -11.29
N SER A 217 4.38 4.76 -12.32
CA SER A 217 5.84 4.95 -12.31
C SER A 217 6.28 6.32 -12.83
N GLN A 218 5.36 7.29 -12.92
CA GLN A 218 5.70 8.65 -13.28
C GLN A 218 6.53 9.29 -12.14
N PRO A 219 7.81 9.65 -12.37
CA PRO A 219 8.67 10.15 -11.28
C PRO A 219 8.11 11.41 -10.63
N SER A 220 8.27 11.47 -9.30
CA SER A 220 7.86 12.58 -8.47
C SER A 220 8.51 13.88 -8.92
N ARG A 221 7.82 14.99 -8.64
CA ARG A 221 8.31 16.35 -8.93
C ARG A 221 8.73 17.10 -7.68
N MET A 222 8.70 16.45 -6.51
CA MET A 222 9.10 17.05 -5.25
C MET A 222 10.58 17.46 -5.30
N PRO A 223 10.90 18.76 -5.17
CA PRO A 223 12.28 19.26 -5.33
C PRO A 223 13.20 18.82 -4.18
N ILE A 224 12.62 18.45 -3.04
CA ILE A 224 13.35 17.98 -1.86
C ILE A 224 13.76 16.51 -1.94
N TYR A 225 13.18 15.75 -2.88
CA TYR A 225 13.49 14.33 -3.03
C TYR A 225 14.76 14.14 -3.87
N PRO A 226 15.56 13.10 -3.59
CA PRO A 226 16.65 12.72 -4.46
C PRO A 226 16.19 12.47 -5.89
N SER A 227 17.04 12.77 -6.88
CA SER A 227 16.72 12.65 -8.31
C SER A 227 16.36 11.23 -8.77
N TRP A 228 16.69 10.23 -7.96
CA TRP A 228 16.42 8.82 -8.24
C TRP A 228 15.02 8.36 -7.80
N VAL A 229 14.26 9.20 -7.10
CA VAL A 229 12.92 8.88 -6.60
C VAL A 229 11.93 8.76 -7.76
N GLY A 230 11.17 7.65 -7.74
CA GLY A 230 10.08 7.35 -8.66
C GLY A 230 8.78 8.05 -8.26
N ALA A 231 7.65 7.38 -8.47
CA ALA A 231 6.36 7.82 -7.95
C ALA A 231 6.26 7.45 -6.47
N ASP A 232 6.13 8.45 -5.60
CA ASP A 232 5.92 8.27 -4.16
C ASP A 232 4.43 8.00 -3.87
N HIS A 233 4.11 7.70 -2.63
CA HIS A 233 2.73 7.60 -2.15
C HIS A 233 1.92 8.84 -2.51
N MET A 234 0.68 8.64 -2.98
CA MET A 234 -0.28 9.68 -3.38
C MET A 234 0.09 10.50 -4.64
N ASP A 235 1.26 10.30 -5.26
CA ASP A 235 1.66 11.05 -6.47
C ASP A 235 0.68 10.85 -7.64
N ASP A 236 0.00 9.71 -7.70
CA ASP A 236 -1.00 9.33 -8.69
C ASP A 236 -2.28 10.17 -8.62
N LEU A 237 -2.67 10.66 -7.43
CA LEU A 237 -3.94 11.37 -7.20
C LEU A 237 -4.08 12.59 -8.11
N GLN A 238 -3.02 13.40 -8.26
CA GLN A 238 -3.08 14.61 -9.08
C GLN A 238 -3.40 14.29 -10.56
N TYR A 239 -2.98 13.12 -11.04
CA TYR A 239 -3.23 12.69 -12.42
C TYR A 239 -4.63 12.12 -12.58
N VAL A 240 -5.11 11.32 -11.63
CA VAL A 240 -6.49 10.79 -11.61
C VAL A 240 -7.52 11.92 -11.54
N PHE A 241 -7.27 12.96 -10.73
CA PHE A 241 -8.18 14.09 -10.56
C PHE A 241 -8.00 15.23 -11.57
N GLY A 242 -7.17 15.04 -12.61
CA GLY A 242 -7.06 16.03 -13.69
C GLY A 242 -6.40 17.35 -13.29
N LYS A 243 -5.61 17.40 -12.21
CA LYS A 243 -4.89 18.63 -11.81
C LYS A 243 -4.02 19.21 -12.92
N PRO A 244 -3.33 18.41 -13.76
CA PRO A 244 -2.62 18.94 -14.94
C PRO A 244 -3.47 19.73 -15.94
N PHE A 245 -4.80 19.56 -15.92
CA PHE A 245 -5.75 20.34 -16.72
C PHE A 245 -6.38 21.47 -15.93
N ALA A 246 -6.71 21.25 -14.65
CA ALA A 246 -7.35 22.25 -13.81
C ALA A 246 -6.43 23.41 -13.41
N THR A 247 -5.14 23.14 -13.19
CA THR A 247 -4.14 24.15 -12.78
C THR A 247 -2.89 24.11 -13.69
N PRO A 248 -3.05 24.36 -15.00
CA PRO A 248 -2.08 23.97 -16.03
C PRO A 248 -0.71 24.64 -15.91
N LEU A 249 -0.62 25.82 -15.28
CA LEU A 249 0.65 26.53 -15.07
C LEU A 249 1.65 25.75 -14.20
N GLY A 250 1.15 24.89 -13.29
CA GLY A 250 2.00 24.03 -12.47
C GLY A 250 2.52 22.78 -13.20
N TYR A 251 2.06 22.51 -14.43
CA TYR A 251 2.19 21.22 -15.09
C TYR A 251 2.76 21.28 -16.51
N ARG A 252 3.61 20.31 -16.83
CA ARG A 252 4.24 20.15 -18.14
C ARG A 252 3.33 19.34 -19.07
N PRO A 253 3.53 19.42 -20.41
CA PRO A 253 2.76 18.61 -21.36
C PRO A 253 2.76 17.11 -21.04
N LYS A 254 3.91 16.57 -20.62
CA LYS A 254 4.02 15.16 -20.22
C LYS A 254 3.13 14.78 -19.02
N ASP A 255 2.89 15.73 -18.12
CA ASP A 255 2.04 15.48 -16.94
C ASP A 255 0.56 15.41 -17.38
N ARG A 256 0.16 16.21 -18.37
CA ARG A 256 -1.15 16.12 -19.03
C ARG A 256 -1.32 14.80 -19.79
N THR A 257 -0.27 14.27 -20.43
CA THR A 257 -0.32 12.95 -21.07
C THR A 257 -0.68 11.84 -20.08
N VAL A 258 -0.03 11.83 -18.92
CA VAL A 258 -0.30 10.83 -17.87
C VAL A 258 -1.72 10.99 -17.32
N SER A 259 -2.11 12.22 -16.99
CA SER A 259 -3.46 12.50 -16.46
C SER A 259 -4.57 12.13 -17.45
N LYS A 260 -4.39 12.46 -18.74
CA LYS A 260 -5.33 12.05 -19.79
C LYS A 260 -5.51 10.54 -19.84
N ALA A 261 -4.39 9.79 -19.80
CA ALA A 261 -4.42 8.33 -19.85
C ALA A 261 -5.12 7.74 -18.61
N MET A 262 -4.77 8.20 -17.40
CA MET A 262 -5.40 7.71 -16.17
C MET A 262 -6.90 8.00 -16.14
N ILE A 263 -7.32 9.23 -16.45
CA ILE A 263 -8.75 9.57 -16.52
C ILE A 263 -9.47 8.70 -17.55
N ALA A 264 -8.88 8.48 -18.73
CA ALA A 264 -9.45 7.62 -19.75
C ALA A 264 -9.66 6.18 -19.24
N TYR A 265 -8.62 5.55 -18.68
CA TYR A 265 -8.73 4.19 -18.14
C TYR A 265 -9.73 4.08 -16.99
N TRP A 266 -9.70 5.02 -16.03
CA TRP A 266 -10.57 4.99 -14.85
C TRP A 266 -12.03 5.19 -15.24
N THR A 267 -12.33 6.14 -16.13
CA THR A 267 -13.71 6.42 -16.57
C THR A 267 -14.26 5.33 -17.50
N ASN A 268 -13.43 4.75 -18.36
CA ASN A 268 -13.79 3.58 -19.16
C ASN A 268 -14.12 2.39 -18.26
N PHE A 269 -13.24 2.08 -17.30
CA PHE A 269 -13.46 1.01 -16.33
C PHE A 269 -14.73 1.25 -15.51
N ALA A 270 -14.92 2.46 -14.97
CA ALA A 270 -16.13 2.81 -14.21
C ALA A 270 -17.41 2.57 -15.02
N ARG A 271 -17.38 2.79 -16.34
CA ARG A 271 -18.55 2.59 -17.22
C ARG A 271 -18.77 1.14 -17.63
N THR A 272 -17.73 0.44 -18.06
CA THR A 272 -17.86 -0.84 -18.78
C THR A 272 -17.27 -2.03 -18.03
N GLY A 273 -16.40 -1.81 -17.05
CA GLY A 273 -15.62 -2.86 -16.39
C GLY A 273 -14.37 -3.26 -17.18
N ASP A 274 -14.08 -2.60 -18.30
CA ASP A 274 -12.88 -2.80 -19.11
C ASP A 274 -12.19 -1.44 -19.29
N PRO A 275 -10.98 -1.23 -18.73
CA PRO A 275 -10.27 0.05 -18.84
C PRO A 275 -10.01 0.48 -20.29
N SER A 276 -9.98 -0.48 -21.22
CA SER A 276 -9.67 -0.23 -22.63
C SER A 276 -10.89 0.07 -23.49
N LYS A 277 -12.10 -0.11 -22.96
CA LYS A 277 -13.35 0.04 -23.71
C LYS A 277 -14.25 1.05 -23.03
N GLY A 278 -14.55 2.15 -23.71
CA GLY A 278 -15.44 3.16 -23.17
C GLY A 278 -15.53 4.40 -24.04
N HIS A 279 -15.54 5.57 -23.40
CA HIS A 279 -15.77 6.85 -24.10
C HIS A 279 -14.48 7.40 -24.68
N SER A 280 -13.42 7.18 -23.92
CA SER A 280 -12.13 7.79 -24.14
C SER A 280 -11.23 6.79 -24.81
N ASP A 281 -10.54 7.22 -25.87
CA ASP A 281 -9.45 6.44 -26.43
C ASP A 281 -8.33 6.26 -25.40
N VAL A 282 -7.76 5.06 -25.38
CA VAL A 282 -6.64 4.72 -24.51
C VAL A 282 -5.37 4.52 -25.35
N PRO A 283 -4.19 4.86 -24.82
CA PRO A 283 -2.94 4.79 -25.59
C PRO A 283 -2.49 3.34 -25.88
N VAL A 284 -2.91 2.38 -25.06
CA VAL A 284 -2.64 0.96 -25.24
C VAL A 284 -3.78 0.15 -24.62
N SER A 285 -4.05 -1.04 -25.15
CA SER A 285 -4.99 -1.96 -24.51
C SER A 285 -4.43 -2.47 -23.18
N TRP A 286 -5.24 -2.45 -22.13
CA TRP A 286 -4.94 -2.96 -20.81
C TRP A 286 -5.56 -4.35 -20.65
N PRO A 287 -4.77 -5.44 -20.76
CA PRO A 287 -5.28 -6.79 -20.60
C PRO A 287 -5.68 -7.07 -19.15
N ALA A 288 -6.68 -7.93 -18.97
CA ALA A 288 -7.07 -8.41 -17.65
C ALA A 288 -5.95 -9.22 -16.99
N TYR A 289 -5.87 -9.11 -15.67
CA TYR A 289 -5.05 -9.96 -14.82
C TYR A 289 -5.60 -11.38 -14.83
N THR A 290 -4.76 -12.36 -15.13
CA THR A 290 -5.11 -13.79 -15.18
C THR A 290 -4.03 -14.62 -14.50
N ILE A 291 -4.35 -15.86 -14.15
CA ILE A 291 -3.44 -16.74 -13.41
C ILE A 291 -2.11 -17.00 -14.14
N ASN A 292 -2.18 -17.14 -15.47
CA ASN A 292 -1.02 -17.37 -16.34
C ASN A 292 -0.39 -16.06 -16.82
N GLY A 293 -1.22 -15.04 -17.06
CA GLY A 293 -0.76 -13.79 -17.66
C GLY A 293 -0.15 -12.82 -16.66
N ARG A 294 -0.72 -12.73 -15.45
CA ARG A 294 -0.33 -11.81 -14.37
C ARG A 294 0.04 -10.40 -14.88
N TYR A 295 -0.73 -9.95 -15.87
CA TYR A 295 -0.44 -8.72 -16.58
C TYR A 295 -0.69 -7.51 -15.68
N TYR A 296 0.18 -6.51 -15.78
CA TYR A 296 -0.05 -5.19 -15.23
C TYR A 296 0.29 -4.11 -16.26
N LEU A 297 -0.36 -2.95 -16.14
CA LEU A 297 -0.04 -1.79 -16.94
C LEU A 297 0.91 -0.86 -16.18
N ASP A 298 2.07 -0.56 -16.76
CA ASP A 298 3.02 0.43 -16.26
C ASP A 298 2.68 1.83 -16.79
N ILE A 299 2.14 2.67 -15.90
CA ILE A 299 1.59 4.00 -16.22
C ILE A 299 2.64 5.08 -15.95
N ASN A 300 3.11 5.72 -17.01
CA ASN A 300 3.96 6.91 -16.99
C ASN A 300 3.82 7.70 -18.31
N ASN A 301 4.58 8.79 -18.47
CA ASN A 301 4.48 9.67 -19.62
C ASN A 301 4.93 9.07 -20.97
N LYS A 302 5.45 7.83 -20.99
CA LYS A 302 5.87 7.11 -22.20
C LYS A 302 4.98 5.91 -22.49
N ILE A 303 3.73 5.92 -22.04
CA ILE A 303 2.80 4.79 -22.18
C ILE A 303 2.64 4.31 -23.63
N ASN A 304 2.90 3.03 -23.87
CA ASN A 304 2.83 2.38 -25.18
C ASN A 304 2.65 0.85 -25.04
N LYS A 305 2.74 0.09 -26.16
CA LYS A 305 2.62 -1.38 -26.14
C LYS A 305 3.56 -2.10 -25.15
N LYS A 306 4.76 -1.56 -24.88
CA LYS A 306 5.74 -2.09 -23.91
C LYS A 306 5.40 -1.76 -22.45
N SER A 307 4.37 -0.96 -22.20
CA SER A 307 3.86 -0.69 -20.85
C SER A 307 3.07 -1.84 -20.29
N VAL A 308 2.56 -2.74 -21.12
CA VAL A 308 1.93 -3.98 -20.67
C VAL A 308 3.06 -4.96 -20.32
N LYS A 309 3.15 -5.29 -19.03
CA LYS A 309 4.20 -6.12 -18.46
C LYS A 309 3.57 -7.26 -17.66
N GLN A 310 4.39 -8.19 -17.19
CA GLN A 310 3.96 -9.36 -16.43
C GLN A 310 4.81 -9.52 -15.17
N ASP A 311 4.30 -10.30 -14.21
CA ASP A 311 5.08 -10.81 -13.08
C ASP A 311 5.76 -9.72 -12.24
N LEU A 312 4.99 -8.67 -11.89
CA LEU A 312 5.48 -7.56 -11.09
C LEU A 312 6.15 -8.05 -9.79
N ARG A 313 7.48 -7.91 -9.74
CA ARG A 313 8.32 -8.30 -8.60
C ARG A 313 8.04 -9.73 -8.10
N SER A 314 7.69 -10.65 -9.01
CA SER A 314 7.23 -12.01 -8.69
C SER A 314 8.12 -12.78 -7.72
N ARG A 315 9.44 -12.56 -7.80
CA ARG A 315 10.42 -13.09 -6.85
C ARG A 315 10.11 -12.71 -5.39
N PHE A 316 9.88 -11.43 -5.13
CA PHE A 316 9.55 -10.92 -3.79
C PHE A 316 8.13 -11.31 -3.39
N VAL A 317 7.19 -11.30 -4.33
CA VAL A 317 5.82 -11.79 -4.10
C VAL A 317 5.82 -13.23 -3.64
N ASN A 318 6.58 -14.11 -4.30
CA ASN A 318 6.71 -15.50 -3.89
C ASN A 318 7.41 -15.66 -2.54
N PHE A 319 8.46 -14.87 -2.28
CA PHE A 319 9.13 -14.88 -0.98
C PHE A 319 8.15 -14.58 0.16
N TRP A 320 7.43 -13.46 0.09
CA TRP A 320 6.53 -13.05 1.16
C TRP A 320 5.29 -13.94 1.27
N ASN A 321 4.70 -14.38 0.16
CA ASN A 321 3.48 -15.19 0.18
C ASN A 321 3.71 -16.70 0.38
N SER A 322 4.95 -17.20 0.23
CA SER A 322 5.23 -18.63 0.34
C SER A 322 6.35 -18.95 1.32
N VAL A 323 7.52 -18.33 1.17
CA VAL A 323 8.71 -18.67 1.98
C VAL A 323 8.57 -18.10 3.38
N TYR A 324 8.27 -16.82 3.48
CA TYR A 324 8.16 -16.11 4.75
C TYR A 324 7.04 -16.67 5.63
N LEU A 325 5.86 -17.00 5.05
CA LEU A 325 4.73 -17.56 5.81
C LEU A 325 4.99 -18.96 6.37
N LYS A 326 5.94 -19.72 5.80
CA LYS A 326 6.34 -21.04 6.30
C LYS A 326 7.32 -20.97 7.47
N LEU A 327 7.90 -19.80 7.75
CA LEU A 327 8.77 -19.63 8.90
C LEU A 327 7.94 -19.72 10.20
N PRO A 328 8.49 -20.30 11.28
CA PRO A 328 7.77 -20.42 12.53
C PRO A 328 7.39 -19.04 13.08
N HIS A 329 6.19 -18.96 13.66
CA HIS A 329 5.81 -17.78 14.43
C HIS A 329 6.62 -17.73 15.72
N VAL A 330 7.11 -16.54 16.06
CA VAL A 330 7.67 -16.29 17.40
C VAL A 330 6.58 -15.62 18.22
N ALA A 331 6.34 -16.12 19.44
CA ALA A 331 5.46 -15.46 20.38
C ALA A 331 6.13 -14.15 20.81
N ASN A 332 5.46 -13.03 20.57
CA ASN A 332 5.86 -11.72 21.09
C ASN A 332 5.20 -11.45 22.43
#